data_AF-A0A7J7Q0B3-F1
#
_entry.id   AF-A0A7J7Q0B3-F1
#
_cell.length_a   1.000
_cell.length_b   1.000
_cell.length_c   1.000
_cell.angle_alpha   90.00
_cell.angle_beta   90.00
_cell.angle_gamma   90.00
#
_symmetry.space_group_name_H-M   'P 1'
#
loop_
_entity.id
_entity.type
_entity.pdbx_description
1 polymer ?
#
loop_
_entity_poly.entity_id
_entity_poly.type
_entity_poly.pdbx_seq_one_letter_code
_entity_poly.pdbx_strand_id
1 'polypeptide(L)'
;MLPVSAALALLLDCAVTGPAGLYQYVRAFRNYAASFQLEQREIDDKTKNPVVDDGIVTISALRIQPSSSVPDGAAASSAAEGAASHAVDAAAAAAEVEPAAKRQRTAADSSGTPAAHAAAAAAGWLGPGMSAMAPDVACYLCQLSSIPGKFNPKKAAELGVPRGPMLGELQRGIAVTIANGRVIQPHEVMETAATPGACLLLVDCPSLAYLPGLQRQQQLQALQQEAAQQQQQQQQQQQQQQQQQSEAVGAAGATQAKGSSSSTGDTSQAAPAKKFVVIHLGPTDITSSEPYTAWVSGFGPAVQHLMVSSDSQRSPTVLRAAVLQAQLNAIEPEVFSLQGFQALAAQQQQQQDTAERAGAEQQMQQQQQQQPNVLAAGSGCRFTLAPLKYQGLSLESVTAAPDVQQVQAEVHDSRRTALLQLLESYKADKAQAQQQPTPPQLQGIGRRAAELTLLGTCSACPSNHRNVSAYYLDLFDRGGLLMDCGEHAHSTSTTQRAA
;
A
#
# COMPACT_ATOMS: atom_id res chain seq x y z
N MET A 1 -14.27 17.99 15.44
CA MET A 1 -12.90 18.17 14.91
C MET A 1 -11.95 18.19 16.08
N LEU A 2 -11.01 17.25 16.15
CA LEU A 2 -9.91 17.38 17.11
C LEU A 2 -9.11 18.64 16.75
N PRO A 3 -8.70 19.46 17.74
CA PRO A 3 -7.84 20.60 17.46
C PRO A 3 -6.54 20.08 16.83
N VAL A 4 -6.02 20.80 15.84
CA VAL A 4 -4.77 20.46 15.11
C VAL A 4 -3.62 20.17 16.08
N SER A 5 -3.61 20.78 17.27
CA SER A 5 -2.65 20.50 18.34
C SER A 5 -2.73 19.09 18.93
N ALA A 6 -3.92 18.48 19.00
CA ALA A 6 -4.10 17.11 19.50
C ALA A 6 -3.71 16.05 18.46
N ALA A 7 -3.86 16.35 17.17
CA ALA A 7 -3.36 15.49 16.09
C ALA A 7 -1.82 15.55 15.98
N LEU A 8 -1.22 16.73 16.19
CA LEU A 8 0.23 16.91 16.28
C LEU A 8 0.83 16.22 17.52
N ALA A 9 0.11 16.16 18.63
CA ALA A 9 0.56 15.47 19.84
C ALA A 9 0.61 13.93 19.69
N LEU A 10 -0.12 13.34 18.74
CA LEU A 10 -0.02 11.90 18.41
C LEU A 10 1.14 11.56 17.48
N LEU A 11 1.83 12.57 16.92
CA LEU A 11 2.98 12.41 16.01
C LEU A 11 4.33 12.45 16.74
N LEU A 12 4.34 12.40 18.07
CA LEU A 12 5.57 12.53 18.86
C LEU A 12 6.53 11.34 18.71
N ASP A 13 6.05 10.16 18.28
CA ASP A 13 6.87 8.96 18.03
C ASP A 13 6.55 8.33 16.67
N CYS A 14 6.99 8.97 15.58
CA CYS A 14 6.88 8.39 14.24
C CYS A 14 8.25 7.86 13.78
N ALA A 15 8.31 6.58 13.44
CA ALA A 15 9.50 5.95 12.85
C ALA A 15 9.22 5.55 11.40
N VAL A 16 10.15 5.88 10.50
CA VAL A 16 10.14 5.43 9.11
C VAL A 16 11.28 4.46 8.92
N THR A 17 10.95 3.27 8.45
CA THR A 17 11.90 2.23 8.07
C THR A 17 11.91 2.11 6.56
N GLY A 18 13.08 2.02 5.95
CA GLY A 18 13.22 1.99 4.48
C GLY A 18 14.62 1.63 4.03
N PRO A 19 14.85 1.45 2.73
CA PRO A 19 16.18 1.13 2.20
C PRO A 19 17.18 2.25 2.45
N ALA A 20 18.47 1.95 2.24
CA ALA A 20 19.54 2.93 2.28
C ALA A 20 19.24 4.15 1.40
N GLY A 21 19.48 5.36 1.91
CA GLY A 21 19.14 6.62 1.24
C GLY A 21 17.87 7.30 1.76
N LEU A 22 17.10 6.63 2.62
CA LEU A 22 15.95 7.20 3.33
C LEU A 22 16.32 8.50 4.08
N TYR A 23 17.51 8.55 4.71
CA TYR A 23 17.96 9.74 5.42
C TYR A 23 18.05 10.96 4.49
N GLN A 24 18.57 10.76 3.28
CA GLN A 24 18.68 11.85 2.30
C GLN A 24 17.30 12.31 1.81
N TYR A 25 16.38 11.36 1.63
CA TYR A 25 14.99 11.68 1.32
C TYR A 25 14.40 12.56 2.42
N VAL A 26 14.42 12.11 3.69
CA VAL A 26 13.87 12.88 4.83
C VAL A 26 14.55 14.25 4.98
N ARG A 27 15.87 14.32 4.78
CA ARG A 27 16.61 15.59 4.79
C ARG A 27 16.10 16.57 3.74
N ALA A 28 15.70 16.13 2.56
CA ALA A 28 15.19 17.00 1.51
C ALA A 28 13.91 17.77 1.94
N PHE A 29 13.03 17.13 2.73
CA PHE A 29 11.78 17.76 3.20
C PHE A 29 11.98 18.73 4.37
N ARG A 30 13.12 18.67 5.09
CA ARG A 30 13.39 19.54 6.25
C ARG A 30 13.41 21.03 5.91
N ASN A 31 13.63 21.38 4.64
CA ASN A 31 13.61 22.78 4.19
C ASN A 31 12.22 23.43 4.32
N TYR A 32 11.14 22.64 4.29
CA TYR A 32 9.75 23.12 4.35
C TYR A 32 8.89 22.45 5.42
N ALA A 33 9.39 21.42 6.08
CA ALA A 33 8.73 20.78 7.23
C ALA A 33 9.64 20.90 8.47
N ALA A 34 9.27 21.80 9.41
CA ALA A 34 10.12 22.22 10.52
C ALA A 34 9.71 21.69 11.91
N SER A 35 8.65 20.89 12.00
CA SER A 35 7.98 20.60 13.28
C SER A 35 7.57 19.13 13.43
N PHE A 36 8.45 18.19 13.07
CA PHE A 36 8.22 16.78 13.30
C PHE A 36 9.53 16.07 13.68
N GLN A 37 9.48 15.22 14.70
CA GLN A 37 10.54 14.29 15.01
C GLN A 37 10.21 12.98 14.28
N LEU A 38 11.08 12.61 13.33
CA LEU A 38 10.94 11.39 12.56
C LEU A 38 12.17 10.52 12.81
N GLU A 39 11.99 9.45 13.56
CA GLU A 39 13.01 8.42 13.68
C GLU A 39 13.18 7.74 12.31
N GLN A 40 14.42 7.56 11.87
CA GLN A 40 14.74 6.98 10.58
C GLN A 40 15.54 5.71 10.80
N ARG A 41 15.10 4.60 10.20
CA ARG A 41 15.75 3.29 10.28
C ARG A 41 16.05 2.81 8.86
N GLU A 42 17.31 2.93 8.45
CA GLU A 42 17.74 2.39 7.16
C GLU A 42 17.96 0.89 7.26
N ILE A 43 17.52 0.17 6.23
CA ILE A 43 17.70 -1.26 6.08
C ILE A 43 19.00 -1.49 5.32
N ASP A 44 19.91 -2.21 5.97
CA ASP A 44 21.24 -2.60 5.50
C ASP A 44 21.54 -4.07 5.85
N ASP A 45 22.76 -4.54 5.53
CA ASP A 45 23.18 -5.93 5.82
C ASP A 45 23.32 -6.23 7.32
N LYS A 46 23.34 -5.20 8.17
CA LYS A 46 23.47 -5.32 9.63
C LYS A 46 22.13 -5.22 10.35
N THR A 47 21.06 -4.93 9.62
CA THR A 47 19.72 -4.76 10.15
C THR A 47 19.27 -6.06 10.80
N LYS A 48 18.95 -5.99 12.09
CA LYS A 48 18.45 -7.12 12.86
C LYS A 48 16.94 -7.20 12.70
N ASN A 49 16.47 -8.40 12.36
CA ASN A 49 15.05 -8.70 12.37
C ASN A 49 14.64 -9.31 13.73
N PRO A 50 13.39 -9.06 14.19
CA PRO A 50 12.39 -8.17 13.59
C PRO A 50 12.70 -6.68 13.83
N VAL A 51 12.29 -5.80 12.91
CA VAL A 51 12.42 -4.33 13.05
C VAL A 51 11.34 -3.73 13.95
N VAL A 52 10.22 -4.44 14.11
CA VAL A 52 9.14 -4.13 15.05
C VAL A 52 8.68 -5.43 15.70
N ASP A 53 8.55 -5.45 17.03
CA ASP A 53 7.93 -6.52 17.79
C ASP A 53 7.21 -5.92 19.00
N ASP A 54 5.88 -5.97 19.00
CA ASP A 54 5.03 -5.52 20.10
C ASP A 54 4.36 -6.69 20.86
N GLY A 55 4.75 -7.93 20.57
CA GLY A 55 4.14 -9.16 21.10
C GLY A 55 2.82 -9.57 20.41
N ILE A 56 2.22 -8.72 19.59
CA ILE A 56 1.03 -9.00 18.77
C ILE A 56 1.41 -9.14 17.30
N VAL A 57 2.26 -8.24 16.80
CA VAL A 57 2.76 -8.18 15.45
C VAL A 57 4.29 -8.10 15.48
N THR A 58 4.92 -8.97 14.69
CA THR A 58 6.33 -8.85 14.36
C THR A 58 6.47 -8.44 12.90
N ILE A 59 7.31 -7.46 12.62
CA ILE A 59 7.61 -7.01 11.26
C ILE A 59 9.10 -7.22 11.01
N SER A 60 9.42 -8.01 10.00
CA SER A 60 10.80 -8.20 9.50
C SER A 60 10.97 -7.46 8.19
N ALA A 61 12.08 -6.74 8.06
CA ALA A 61 12.48 -6.06 6.83
C ALA A 61 13.32 -6.98 5.95
N LEU A 62 13.03 -6.98 4.65
CA LEU A 62 13.72 -7.76 3.63
C LEU A 62 14.33 -6.79 2.62
N ARG A 63 15.66 -6.73 2.58
CA ARG A 63 16.41 -5.94 1.58
C ARG A 63 16.47 -6.69 0.27
N ILE A 64 16.00 -6.07 -0.81
CA ILE A 64 16.03 -6.62 -2.17
C ILE A 64 16.89 -5.72 -3.05
N GLN A 65 17.97 -6.30 -3.59
CA GLN A 65 18.87 -5.59 -4.50
C GLN A 65 18.53 -5.96 -5.95
N PRO A 66 18.59 -5.00 -6.88
CA PRO A 66 18.46 -5.31 -8.29
C PRO A 66 19.68 -6.10 -8.77
N SER A 67 19.47 -7.10 -9.63
CA SER A 67 20.55 -7.70 -10.39
C SER A 67 21.15 -6.63 -11.31
N SER A 68 22.44 -6.33 -11.18
CA SER A 68 23.16 -5.50 -12.14
C SER A 68 23.07 -6.17 -13.51
N SER A 69 22.35 -5.59 -14.46
CA SER A 69 22.40 -6.04 -15.85
C SER A 69 23.74 -5.61 -16.46
N VAL A 70 24.80 -6.34 -16.15
CA VAL A 70 25.93 -6.50 -17.07
C VAL A 70 25.82 -7.93 -17.58
N PRO A 71 25.59 -8.17 -18.88
CA PRO A 71 25.67 -9.51 -19.42
C PRO A 71 27.11 -10.02 -19.24
N ASP A 72 27.25 -11.17 -18.58
CA ASP A 72 28.51 -11.87 -18.37
C ASP A 72 29.27 -12.05 -19.71
N GLY A 73 30.49 -11.53 -19.74
CA GLY A 73 31.31 -11.58 -20.95
C GLY A 73 32.68 -10.94 -20.84
N ALA A 74 33.40 -11.12 -19.73
CA ALA A 74 34.87 -11.16 -19.73
C ALA A 74 35.39 -11.48 -18.33
N ALA A 75 35.99 -12.65 -18.18
CA ALA A 75 36.97 -12.88 -17.14
C ALA A 75 38.08 -11.82 -17.26
N ALA A 76 38.31 -11.04 -16.21
CA ALA A 76 39.54 -10.28 -16.04
C ALA A 76 40.13 -10.65 -14.67
N SER A 77 41.21 -11.40 -14.77
CA SER A 77 42.07 -11.91 -13.71
C SER A 77 42.71 -10.81 -12.85
N SER A 78 43.08 -11.25 -11.65
CA SER A 78 43.96 -10.63 -10.66
C SER A 78 45.25 -9.93 -11.16
N ALA A 79 45.74 -9.02 -10.31
CA ALA A 79 47.04 -8.32 -10.22
C ALA A 79 46.98 -6.85 -10.73
N ALA A 80 47.47 -5.81 -10.05
CA ALA A 80 48.36 -5.65 -8.89
C ALA A 80 48.11 -4.24 -8.27
N GLU A 81 48.12 -4.12 -6.95
CA GLU A 81 49.07 -3.33 -6.13
C GLU A 81 49.52 -1.96 -6.65
N GLY A 82 49.35 -0.94 -5.78
CA GLY A 82 50.30 0.17 -5.68
C GLY A 82 49.73 1.57 -5.87
N ALA A 83 49.12 2.16 -4.84
CA ALA A 83 49.23 3.59 -4.55
C ALA A 83 48.74 3.89 -3.13
N ALA A 84 49.68 3.88 -2.18
CA ALA A 84 49.50 4.46 -0.86
C ALA A 84 49.65 5.99 -0.90
N SER A 85 49.23 6.61 0.22
CA SER A 85 49.38 8.02 0.66
C SER A 85 48.13 8.90 0.42
N HIS A 86 47.55 9.59 1.40
CA HIS A 86 47.93 9.91 2.76
C HIS A 86 46.70 9.94 3.68
N ALA A 87 46.82 9.29 4.83
CA ALA A 87 45.95 9.49 5.98
C ALA A 87 46.26 10.84 6.64
N VAL A 88 45.22 11.53 7.10
CA VAL A 88 45.31 12.43 8.25
C VAL A 88 44.22 12.01 9.22
N ASP A 89 44.64 11.35 10.29
CA ASP A 89 43.86 11.08 11.48
C ASP A 89 43.50 12.40 12.17
N ALA A 90 42.24 12.54 12.56
CA ALA A 90 41.85 13.39 13.67
C ALA A 90 40.71 12.71 14.42
N ALA A 91 41.08 11.91 15.42
CA ALA A 91 40.18 11.46 16.47
C ALA A 91 39.75 12.67 17.31
N ALA A 92 38.45 12.90 17.45
CA ALA A 92 37.88 13.67 18.55
C ALA A 92 36.46 13.19 18.84
N ALA A 93 36.34 12.43 19.93
CA ALA A 93 35.08 12.24 20.63
C ALA A 93 34.63 13.58 21.22
N ALA A 94 33.41 14.03 20.92
CA ALA A 94 32.72 15.04 21.71
C ALA A 94 31.20 14.97 21.47
N ALA A 95 30.47 15.12 22.57
CA ALA A 95 29.03 15.03 22.73
C ALA A 95 28.24 16.12 21.98
N GLU A 96 26.92 15.88 21.91
CA GLU A 96 25.84 16.76 21.46
C GLU A 96 26.05 18.27 21.66
N VAL A 97 25.76 19.06 20.61
CA VAL A 97 24.87 20.25 20.65
C VAL A 97 24.32 20.48 19.23
N GLU A 98 23.00 20.42 19.06
CA GLU A 98 22.27 20.82 17.85
C GLU A 98 22.42 22.32 17.54
N PRO A 99 22.67 22.73 16.28
CA PRO A 99 22.36 24.08 15.85
C PRO A 99 20.94 24.10 15.27
N ALA A 100 20.02 24.71 16.01
CA ALA A 100 18.70 25.09 15.52
C ALA A 100 18.85 25.88 14.21
N ALA A 101 18.30 25.36 13.10
CA ALA A 101 18.29 26.02 11.81
C ALA A 101 17.42 27.28 11.87
N LYS A 102 18.02 28.42 12.27
CA LYS A 102 17.46 29.74 12.06
C LYS A 102 17.30 29.93 10.56
N ARG A 103 16.08 30.26 10.10
CA ARG A 103 15.81 30.79 8.76
C ARG A 103 16.72 31.98 8.50
N GLN A 104 17.86 31.75 7.86
CA GLN A 104 18.67 32.82 7.30
C GLN A 104 18.04 33.17 5.97
N ARG A 105 17.38 34.32 5.90
CA ARG A 105 16.96 34.91 4.64
C ARG A 105 18.26 35.36 3.95
N THR A 106 18.91 34.46 3.21
CA THR A 106 20.08 34.83 2.42
C THR A 106 19.59 35.76 1.31
N ALA A 107 19.94 37.04 1.41
CA ALA A 107 19.98 37.90 0.25
C ALA A 107 20.77 37.18 -0.84
N ALA A 108 20.29 37.29 -2.08
CA ALA A 108 20.87 36.61 -3.23
C ALA A 108 22.35 36.95 -3.37
N ASP A 109 23.22 36.02 -2.97
CA ASP A 109 24.61 36.01 -3.42
C ASP A 109 24.63 35.23 -4.74
N SER A 110 24.57 35.99 -5.83
CA SER A 110 24.53 35.52 -7.20
C SER A 110 25.92 35.14 -7.71
N SER A 111 26.56 34.15 -7.08
CA SER A 111 27.85 33.61 -7.57
C SER A 111 27.75 32.22 -8.23
N GLY A 112 26.57 31.59 -8.19
CA GLY A 112 26.27 30.41 -9.00
C GLY A 112 25.82 30.81 -10.40
N THR A 113 26.67 30.61 -11.41
CA THR A 113 26.25 30.77 -12.82
C THR A 113 25.12 29.78 -13.15
N PRO A 114 24.08 30.17 -13.93
CA PRO A 114 23.01 29.27 -14.37
C PRO A 114 23.53 27.98 -15.05
N ALA A 115 24.71 28.07 -15.68
CA ALA A 115 25.42 26.95 -16.27
C ALA A 115 25.84 25.86 -15.25
N ALA A 116 26.10 26.22 -13.99
CA ALA A 116 26.49 25.27 -12.94
C ALA A 116 25.28 24.45 -12.45
N HIS A 117 24.10 25.07 -12.33
CA HIS A 117 22.86 24.36 -12.01
C HIS A 117 22.38 23.49 -13.19
N ALA A 118 22.52 23.98 -14.43
CA ALA A 118 22.22 23.20 -15.63
C ALA A 118 23.20 22.03 -15.82
N ALA A 119 24.49 22.22 -15.52
CA ALA A 119 25.50 21.16 -15.55
C ALA A 119 25.28 20.13 -14.43
N ALA A 120 24.84 20.54 -13.24
CA ALA A 120 24.48 19.62 -12.15
C ALA A 120 23.24 18.77 -12.50
N ALA A 121 22.25 19.37 -13.16
CA ALA A 121 21.08 18.65 -13.67
C ALA A 121 21.44 17.69 -14.84
N ALA A 122 22.35 18.08 -15.73
CA ALA A 122 22.83 17.25 -16.83
C ALA A 122 23.80 16.14 -16.39
N ALA A 123 24.53 16.34 -15.29
CA ALA A 123 25.50 15.39 -14.74
C ALA A 123 24.91 14.38 -13.75
N GLY A 124 23.58 14.35 -13.58
CA GLY A 124 22.94 13.44 -12.62
C GLY A 124 23.42 13.67 -11.19
N TRP A 125 23.71 14.93 -10.82
CA TRP A 125 24.12 15.25 -9.46
C TRP A 125 22.94 15.06 -8.52
N LEU A 126 22.86 13.88 -7.91
CA LEU A 126 21.83 13.50 -6.95
C LEU A 126 22.14 14.02 -5.52
N GLY A 127 23.20 14.83 -5.37
CA GLY A 127 23.73 15.27 -4.07
C GLY A 127 24.70 14.26 -3.44
N PRO A 128 25.31 14.60 -2.29
CA PRO A 128 26.26 13.71 -1.61
C PRO A 128 25.58 12.42 -1.16
N GLY A 129 26.07 11.27 -1.63
CA GLY A 129 25.61 9.94 -1.18
C GLY A 129 24.45 9.32 -1.96
N MET A 130 24.00 9.92 -3.07
CA MET A 130 23.04 9.29 -3.97
C MET A 130 23.74 8.73 -5.21
N SER A 131 23.39 7.49 -5.58
CA SER A 131 23.98 6.74 -6.70
C SER A 131 23.07 6.78 -7.93
N ALA A 132 23.65 6.78 -9.13
CA ALA A 132 22.92 6.59 -10.39
C ALA A 132 22.42 5.14 -10.59
N MET A 133 22.83 4.20 -9.72
CA MET A 133 22.28 2.84 -9.71
C MET A 133 20.87 2.82 -9.15
N ALA A 134 20.04 1.89 -9.66
CA ALA A 134 18.70 1.66 -9.13
C ALA A 134 18.76 1.34 -7.62
N PRO A 135 17.93 2.00 -6.79
CA PRO A 135 17.99 1.85 -5.34
C PRO A 135 17.55 0.45 -4.91
N ASP A 136 17.99 0.03 -3.72
CA ASP A 136 17.45 -1.17 -3.09
C ASP A 136 15.97 -0.98 -2.76
N VAL A 137 15.23 -2.08 -2.71
CA VAL A 137 13.82 -2.12 -2.34
C VAL A 137 13.66 -2.83 -1.00
N ALA A 138 12.78 -2.29 -0.14
CA ALA A 138 12.42 -2.90 1.12
C ALA A 138 11.07 -3.62 1.00
N CYS A 139 11.07 -4.93 1.21
CA CYS A 139 9.86 -5.73 1.39
C CYS A 139 9.66 -6.02 2.89
N TYR A 140 8.42 -6.29 3.32
CA TYR A 140 8.09 -6.46 4.73
C TYR A 140 7.31 -7.74 4.98
N LEU A 141 7.80 -8.55 5.92
CA LEU A 141 7.13 -9.74 6.41
C LEU A 141 6.51 -9.44 7.78
N CYS A 142 5.19 -9.37 7.82
CA CYS A 142 4.39 -9.14 9.02
C CYS A 142 3.80 -10.46 9.52
N GLN A 143 4.07 -10.83 10.77
CA GLN A 143 3.55 -12.05 11.38
C GLN A 143 2.77 -11.69 12.65
N LEU A 144 1.55 -12.20 12.75
CA LEU A 144 0.75 -12.06 13.96
C LEU A 144 1.10 -13.17 14.95
N SER A 145 1.06 -12.87 16.25
CA SER A 145 1.22 -13.87 17.28
C SER A 145 0.05 -14.85 17.30
N SER A 146 0.30 -16.07 17.77
CA SER A 146 -0.75 -17.08 17.88
C SER A 146 -1.70 -16.73 19.02
N ILE A 147 -2.99 -16.93 18.79
CA ILE A 147 -4.02 -16.68 19.79
C ILE A 147 -4.16 -17.95 20.64
N PRO A 148 -3.89 -17.89 21.97
CA PRO A 148 -4.05 -19.04 22.84
C PRO A 148 -5.49 -19.57 22.82
N GLY A 149 -5.62 -20.89 22.95
CA GLY A 149 -6.92 -21.53 23.11
C GLY A 149 -7.63 -21.09 24.40
N LYS A 150 -8.92 -21.42 24.50
CA LYS A 150 -9.69 -21.11 25.71
C LYS A 150 -9.17 -21.96 26.88
N PHE A 151 -8.70 -21.31 27.93
CA PHE A 151 -8.14 -21.98 29.10
C PHE A 151 -9.22 -22.67 29.94
N ASN A 152 -8.94 -23.87 30.45
CA ASN A 152 -9.82 -24.62 31.34
C ASN A 152 -9.27 -24.67 32.79
N PRO A 153 -9.76 -23.81 33.70
CA PRO A 153 -9.30 -23.78 35.09
C PRO A 153 -9.62 -25.06 35.87
N LYS A 154 -10.68 -25.78 35.50
CA LYS A 154 -11.08 -27.02 36.20
C LYS A 154 -10.08 -28.13 35.91
N LYS A 155 -9.73 -28.31 34.64
CA LYS A 155 -8.73 -29.30 34.20
C LYS A 155 -7.35 -29.01 34.77
N ALA A 156 -6.95 -27.73 34.87
CA ALA A 156 -5.71 -27.34 35.54
C ALA A 156 -5.72 -27.69 37.04
N ALA A 157 -6.84 -27.49 37.73
CA ALA A 157 -6.99 -27.87 39.13
C ALA A 157 -6.95 -29.40 39.34
N GLU A 158 -7.59 -30.18 38.45
CA GLU A 158 -7.55 -31.64 38.45
C GLU A 158 -6.14 -32.20 38.24
N LEU A 159 -5.33 -31.52 37.42
CA LEU A 159 -3.92 -31.86 37.20
C LEU A 159 -3.00 -31.40 38.35
N GLY A 160 -3.54 -30.77 39.39
CA GLY A 160 -2.80 -30.35 40.58
C GLY A 160 -2.06 -29.01 40.43
N VAL A 161 -2.43 -28.18 39.45
CA VAL A 161 -1.84 -26.84 39.29
C VAL A 161 -2.50 -25.87 40.30
N PRO A 162 -1.74 -25.26 41.23
CA PRO A 162 -2.30 -24.34 42.20
C PRO A 162 -2.80 -23.05 41.54
N ARG A 163 -3.81 -22.42 42.15
CA ARG A 163 -4.28 -21.10 41.72
C ARG A 163 -3.19 -20.05 41.94
N GLY A 164 -2.78 -19.35 40.88
CA GLY A 164 -1.73 -18.34 40.97
C GLY A 164 -1.03 -18.08 39.63
N PRO A 165 0.20 -17.51 39.65
CA PRO A 165 0.97 -17.12 38.46
C PRO A 165 1.18 -18.26 37.45
N MET A 166 1.30 -19.49 37.94
CA MET A 166 1.46 -20.72 37.16
C MET A 166 0.31 -20.96 36.16
N LEU A 167 -0.93 -20.55 36.49
CA LEU A 167 -2.05 -20.63 35.53
C LEU A 167 -1.85 -19.63 34.39
N GLY A 168 -1.33 -18.44 34.69
CA GLY A 168 -1.00 -17.43 33.68
C GLY A 168 0.16 -17.84 32.78
N GLU A 169 1.14 -18.57 33.31
CA GLU A 169 2.25 -19.15 32.53
C GLU A 169 1.73 -20.19 31.53
N LEU A 170 0.86 -21.11 31.98
CA LEU A 170 0.20 -22.08 31.10
C LEU A 170 -0.65 -21.37 30.03
N GLN A 171 -1.36 -20.30 30.39
CA GLN A 171 -2.13 -19.48 29.44
C GLN A 171 -1.25 -18.81 28.38
N ARG A 172 -0.02 -18.40 28.74
CA ARG A 172 0.97 -17.84 27.82
C ARG A 172 1.74 -18.90 27.02
N GLY A 173 1.38 -20.18 27.15
CA GLY A 173 2.05 -21.27 26.43
C GLY A 173 3.37 -21.72 27.07
N ILE A 174 3.64 -21.36 28.32
CA ILE A 174 4.83 -21.79 29.06
C ILE A 174 4.48 -23.04 29.86
N ALA A 175 5.26 -24.12 29.69
CA ALA A 175 5.09 -25.35 30.46
C ALA A 175 5.50 -25.12 31.91
N VAL A 176 4.74 -25.68 32.86
CA VAL A 176 4.93 -25.42 34.28
C VAL A 176 5.19 -26.72 35.01
N THR A 177 6.19 -26.73 35.90
CA THR A 177 6.49 -27.87 36.77
C THR A 177 5.77 -27.69 38.11
N ILE A 178 4.89 -28.63 38.45
CA ILE A 178 4.17 -28.64 39.73
C ILE A 178 4.98 -29.33 40.84
N ALA A 179 4.57 -29.15 42.10
CA ALA A 179 5.33 -29.60 43.28
C ALA A 179 5.61 -31.10 43.34
N ASN A 180 4.84 -31.92 42.62
CA ASN A 180 5.07 -33.37 42.50
C ASN A 180 6.10 -33.74 41.41
N GLY A 181 6.79 -32.76 40.81
CA GLY A 181 7.81 -32.94 39.78
C GLY A 181 7.26 -33.16 38.37
N ARG A 182 5.94 -33.23 38.17
CA ARG A 182 5.33 -33.38 36.84
C ARG A 182 5.34 -32.04 36.09
N VAL A 183 5.74 -32.08 34.82
CA VAL A 183 5.63 -30.93 33.91
C VAL A 183 4.26 -30.98 33.23
N ILE A 184 3.44 -29.96 33.46
CA ILE A 184 2.15 -29.80 32.80
C ILE A 184 2.35 -28.94 31.56
N GLN A 185 1.95 -29.49 30.41
CA GLN A 185 2.02 -28.77 29.14
C GLN A 185 0.79 -27.87 28.94
N PRO A 186 0.91 -26.70 28.30
CA PRO A 186 -0.20 -25.80 28.05
C PRO A 186 -1.39 -26.50 27.37
N HIS A 187 -1.14 -27.33 26.35
CA HIS A 187 -2.20 -28.03 25.62
C HIS A 187 -3.03 -29.00 26.49
N GLU A 188 -2.49 -29.48 27.62
CA GLU A 188 -3.24 -30.35 28.54
C GLU A 188 -4.39 -29.61 29.23
N VAL A 189 -4.29 -28.28 29.37
CA VAL A 189 -5.24 -27.43 30.12
C VAL A 189 -6.02 -26.45 29.24
N MET A 190 -5.90 -26.55 27.92
CA MET A 190 -6.69 -25.76 26.95
C MET A 190 -7.90 -26.57 26.43
N GLU A 191 -9.03 -25.90 26.19
CA GLU A 191 -10.22 -26.49 25.57
C GLU A 191 -10.07 -26.57 24.04
N THR A 192 -9.42 -25.57 23.44
CA THR A 192 -9.21 -25.47 21.99
C THR A 192 -7.72 -25.39 21.67
N ALA A 193 -7.34 -25.86 20.48
CA ALA A 193 -5.99 -25.64 19.98
C ALA A 193 -5.72 -24.14 19.79
N ALA A 194 -4.46 -23.73 19.98
CA ALA A 194 -4.05 -22.37 19.67
C ALA A 194 -4.31 -22.08 18.19
N THR A 195 -4.84 -20.90 17.90
CA THR A 195 -5.03 -20.47 16.51
C THR A 195 -3.74 -19.78 16.03
N PRO A 196 -3.07 -20.33 15.00
CA PRO A 196 -1.86 -19.70 14.47
C PRO A 196 -2.18 -18.30 13.93
N GLY A 197 -1.32 -17.34 14.25
CA GLY A 197 -1.44 -15.97 13.73
C GLY A 197 -1.16 -15.90 12.23
N ALA A 198 -1.86 -15.00 11.54
CA ALA A 198 -1.69 -14.81 10.10
C ALA A 198 -0.32 -14.26 9.73
N CYS A 199 0.10 -14.53 8.50
CA CYS A 199 1.34 -14.04 7.90
C CYS A 199 1.00 -13.20 6.67
N LEU A 200 1.47 -11.95 6.65
CA LEU A 200 1.30 -11.00 5.55
C LEU A 200 2.68 -10.62 5.02
N LEU A 201 2.88 -10.77 3.72
CA LEU A 201 4.08 -10.33 3.03
C LEU A 201 3.74 -9.16 2.10
N LEU A 202 4.44 -8.04 2.26
CA LEU A 202 4.40 -6.92 1.33
C LEU A 202 5.63 -6.98 0.43
N VAL A 203 5.41 -7.20 -0.86
CA VAL A 203 6.44 -7.28 -1.90
C VAL A 203 6.34 -6.07 -2.79
N ASP A 204 7.45 -5.39 -3.00
CA ASP A 204 7.57 -4.35 -4.02
C ASP A 204 8.60 -4.80 -5.08
N CYS A 205 8.18 -4.80 -6.35
CA CYS A 205 8.97 -5.26 -7.48
C CYS A 205 8.81 -4.26 -8.64
N PRO A 206 9.56 -3.15 -8.62
CA PRO A 206 9.40 -2.08 -9.60
C PRO A 206 9.88 -2.48 -11.00
N SER A 207 10.78 -3.47 -11.12
CA SER A 207 11.24 -4.00 -12.39
C SER A 207 11.70 -5.46 -12.27
N LEU A 208 11.85 -6.16 -13.40
CA LEU A 208 12.33 -7.55 -13.43
C LEU A 208 13.74 -7.73 -12.85
N ALA A 209 14.54 -6.66 -12.75
CA ALA A 209 15.87 -6.74 -12.14
C ALA A 209 15.82 -7.13 -10.66
N TYR A 210 14.69 -6.92 -9.97
CA TYR A 210 14.55 -7.24 -8.55
C TYR A 210 14.09 -8.70 -8.31
N LEU A 211 13.55 -9.36 -9.33
CA LEU A 211 13.02 -10.73 -9.21
C LEU A 211 14.08 -11.76 -8.75
N PRO A 212 15.33 -11.76 -9.26
CA PRO A 212 16.37 -12.65 -8.74
C PRO A 212 16.69 -12.38 -7.25
N GLY A 213 16.61 -11.13 -6.81
CA GLY A 213 16.78 -10.76 -5.40
C GLY A 213 15.68 -11.34 -4.53
N LEU A 214 14.42 -11.26 -4.98
CA LEU A 214 13.27 -11.88 -4.32
C LEU A 214 13.42 -13.41 -4.24
N GLN A 215 13.83 -14.07 -5.33
CA GLN A 215 14.00 -15.52 -5.37
C GLN A 215 15.08 -16.05 -4.43
N ARG A 216 16.14 -15.28 -4.20
CA ARG A 216 17.24 -15.66 -3.29
C ARG A 216 16.92 -15.44 -1.81
N GLN A 217 15.85 -14.73 -1.49
CA GLN A 217 15.57 -14.37 -0.10
C GLN A 217 15.12 -15.58 0.72
N GLN A 218 15.91 -15.95 1.74
CA GLN A 218 15.68 -17.17 2.54
C GLN A 218 14.37 -17.13 3.31
N GLN A 219 13.98 -15.97 3.84
CA GLN A 219 12.72 -15.80 4.57
C GLN A 219 11.49 -16.03 3.67
N LEU A 220 11.60 -15.72 2.38
CA LEU A 220 10.53 -15.99 1.41
C LEU A 220 10.45 -17.48 1.07
N GLN A 221 11.59 -18.13 0.86
CA GLN A 221 11.65 -19.58 0.65
C GLN A 221 11.10 -20.36 1.85
N ALA A 222 11.40 -19.91 3.08
CA ALA A 222 10.86 -20.50 4.30
C ALA A 222 9.32 -20.37 4.37
N LEU A 223 8.77 -19.22 3.97
CA LEU A 223 7.32 -19.02 3.90
C LEU A 223 6.66 -19.95 2.87
N GLN A 224 7.26 -20.09 1.68
CA GLN A 224 6.78 -21.01 0.64
C GLN A 224 6.75 -22.46 1.16
N GLN A 225 7.81 -22.88 1.86
CA GLN A 225 7.88 -24.21 2.46
C GLN A 225 6.86 -24.40 3.58
N GLU A 226 6.68 -23.40 4.46
CA GLU A 226 5.69 -23.44 5.55
C GLU A 226 4.27 -23.60 5.00
N ALA A 227 3.91 -22.81 3.97
CA ALA A 227 2.61 -22.90 3.32
C ALA A 227 2.38 -24.27 2.66
N ALA A 228 3.39 -24.81 1.97
CA ALA A 228 3.32 -26.12 1.34
C ALA A 228 3.16 -27.26 2.37
N GLN A 229 3.90 -27.22 3.48
CA GLN A 229 3.78 -28.22 4.56
C GLN A 229 2.40 -28.19 5.19
N GLN A 230 1.87 -27.00 5.47
CA GLN A 230 0.54 -26.85 6.05
C GLN A 230 -0.55 -27.42 5.12
N GLN A 231 -0.43 -27.18 3.82
CA GLN A 231 -1.36 -27.72 2.83
C GLN A 231 -1.34 -29.25 2.80
N GLN A 232 -0.15 -29.87 2.83
CA GLN A 232 -0.01 -31.32 2.86
C GLN A 232 -0.62 -31.92 4.13
N GLN A 233 -0.41 -31.30 5.28
CA GLN A 233 -1.00 -31.74 6.55
C GLN A 233 -2.53 -31.69 6.52
N GLN A 234 -3.12 -30.62 5.96
CA GLN A 234 -4.57 -30.51 5.81
C GLN A 234 -5.15 -31.59 4.88
N GLN A 235 -4.47 -31.88 3.77
CA GLN A 235 -4.90 -32.95 2.85
C GLN A 235 -4.84 -34.33 3.50
N GLN A 236 -3.78 -34.64 4.24
CA GLN A 236 -3.66 -35.90 4.98
C GLN A 236 -4.75 -36.04 6.05
N GLN A 237 -5.06 -34.97 6.79
CA GLN A 237 -6.13 -34.97 7.79
C GLN A 237 -7.50 -35.21 7.14
N GLN A 238 -7.78 -34.59 6.01
CA GLN A 238 -9.03 -34.81 5.27
C GLN A 238 -9.16 -36.25 4.76
N GLN A 239 -8.08 -36.83 4.23
CA GLN A 239 -8.07 -38.23 3.78
C GLN A 239 -8.30 -39.20 4.94
N GLN A 240 -7.66 -38.99 6.08
CA GLN A 240 -7.86 -39.82 7.28
C GLN A 240 -9.30 -39.72 7.80
N GLN A 241 -9.90 -38.52 7.81
CA GLN A 241 -11.30 -38.34 8.21
C GLN A 241 -12.27 -39.06 7.26
N GLN A 242 -12.02 -39.02 5.95
CA GLN A 242 -12.84 -39.72 4.97
C GLN A 242 -12.73 -41.25 5.11
N GLN A 243 -11.52 -41.78 5.34
CA GLN A 243 -11.31 -43.22 5.59
C GLN A 243 -12.04 -43.68 6.86
N GLN A 244 -11.90 -42.93 7.96
CA GLN A 244 -12.59 -43.25 9.23
C GLN A 244 -14.12 -43.19 9.10
N GLN A 245 -14.66 -42.23 8.33
CA GLN A 245 -16.10 -42.17 8.05
C GLN A 245 -16.57 -43.36 7.19
N SER A 246 -15.78 -43.77 6.19
CA SER A 246 -16.11 -44.92 5.35
C SER A 246 -16.09 -46.26 6.12
N GLU A 247 -15.14 -46.42 7.04
CA GLU A 247 -15.06 -47.60 7.91
C GLU A 247 -16.18 -47.63 8.97
N ALA A 248 -16.56 -46.48 9.53
CA ALA A 248 -17.67 -46.37 10.48
C ALA A 248 -19.03 -46.70 9.83
N VAL A 249 -19.24 -46.30 8.57
CA VAL A 249 -20.44 -46.65 7.79
C VAL A 249 -20.43 -48.13 7.39
N GLY A 250 -19.26 -48.71 7.09
CA GLY A 250 -19.10 -50.15 6.82
C GLY A 250 -19.35 -51.04 8.05
N ALA A 251 -18.96 -50.60 9.25
CA ALA A 251 -19.19 -51.33 10.49
C ALA A 251 -20.65 -51.22 11.01
N ALA A 252 -21.35 -50.12 10.71
CA ALA A 252 -22.76 -49.92 11.09
C ALA A 252 -23.76 -50.72 10.22
N GLY A 253 -23.31 -51.38 9.14
CA GLY A 253 -24.14 -52.23 8.29
C GLY A 253 -24.58 -53.57 8.91
N ALA A 254 -24.17 -53.88 10.15
CA ALA A 254 -24.43 -55.18 10.79
C ALA A 254 -25.41 -55.16 11.99
N THR A 255 -25.99 -54.03 12.38
CA THR A 255 -26.96 -54.00 13.51
C THR A 255 -28.09 -52.99 13.29
N GLN A 256 -29.20 -53.46 12.72
CA GLN A 256 -30.50 -52.78 12.81
C GLN A 256 -31.07 -52.95 14.21
N ALA A 257 -31.12 -51.88 15.02
CA ALA A 257 -32.15 -51.73 16.05
C ALA A 257 -32.33 -50.26 16.49
N LYS A 258 -33.59 -49.84 16.41
CA LYS A 258 -34.27 -48.64 16.95
C LYS A 258 -33.60 -47.89 18.11
N GLY A 259 -33.63 -46.55 18.04
CA GLY A 259 -33.55 -45.69 19.23
C GLY A 259 -33.35 -44.21 18.91
N SER A 260 -34.39 -43.40 19.12
CA SER A 260 -34.41 -41.94 19.09
C SER A 260 -33.48 -41.31 20.12
N SER A 261 -32.70 -40.29 19.74
CA SER A 261 -32.59 -39.03 20.50
C SER A 261 -31.82 -37.98 19.70
N SER A 262 -32.42 -36.80 19.62
CA SER A 262 -31.83 -35.58 19.14
C SER A 262 -30.68 -35.17 20.06
N SER A 263 -29.44 -35.29 19.57
CA SER A 263 -28.33 -34.48 20.06
C SER A 263 -27.86 -33.62 18.89
N THR A 264 -27.92 -32.31 19.10
CA THR A 264 -27.33 -31.28 18.27
C THR A 264 -25.89 -31.66 17.95
N GLY A 265 -25.62 -31.93 16.67
CA GLY A 265 -24.30 -32.28 16.16
C GLY A 265 -23.31 -31.17 16.47
N ASP A 266 -22.35 -31.49 17.32
CA ASP A 266 -21.15 -30.70 17.47
C ASP A 266 -20.39 -30.82 16.15
N THR A 267 -20.40 -29.74 15.37
CA THR A 267 -19.75 -29.70 14.06
C THR A 267 -18.27 -29.87 14.34
N SER A 268 -17.65 -30.94 13.83
CA SER A 268 -16.20 -31.16 13.88
C SER A 268 -15.49 -29.90 13.35
N GLN A 269 -15.08 -29.00 14.27
CA GLN A 269 -14.37 -27.79 13.91
C GLN A 269 -12.97 -28.22 13.48
N ALA A 270 -12.71 -28.16 12.18
CA ALA A 270 -11.38 -28.34 11.62
C ALA A 270 -10.40 -27.42 12.36
N ALA A 271 -9.22 -27.97 12.71
CA ALA A 271 -8.21 -27.22 13.46
C ALA A 271 -7.87 -25.89 12.75
N PRO A 272 -7.71 -24.79 13.51
CA PRO A 272 -7.46 -23.48 12.93
C PRO A 272 -6.13 -23.47 12.16
N ALA A 273 -6.18 -23.08 10.90
CA ALA A 273 -5.05 -23.02 9.99
C ALA A 273 -4.45 -21.61 9.94
N LYS A 274 -3.11 -21.50 10.01
CA LYS A 274 -2.35 -20.31 9.61
C LYS A 274 -2.80 -19.83 8.23
N LYS A 275 -2.92 -18.52 8.07
CA LYS A 275 -3.27 -17.87 6.80
C LYS A 275 -2.05 -17.12 6.27
N PHE A 276 -1.80 -17.23 4.97
CA PHE A 276 -0.72 -16.54 4.27
C PHE A 276 -1.32 -15.60 3.24
N VAL A 277 -0.88 -14.35 3.25
CA VAL A 277 -1.28 -13.34 2.29
C VAL A 277 -0.04 -12.65 1.73
N VAL A 278 0.03 -12.49 0.43
CA VAL A 278 1.09 -11.72 -0.24
C VAL A 278 0.46 -10.56 -1.00
N ILE A 279 0.89 -9.34 -0.70
CA ILE A 279 0.53 -8.13 -1.44
C ILE A 279 1.68 -7.81 -2.38
N HIS A 280 1.40 -7.79 -3.68
CA HIS A 280 2.36 -7.51 -4.73
C HIS A 280 2.16 -6.07 -5.22
N LEU A 281 3.15 -5.22 -4.97
CA LEU A 281 3.24 -3.88 -5.52
C LEU A 281 4.17 -3.91 -6.74
N GLY A 282 3.70 -3.40 -7.87
CA GLY A 282 4.55 -3.25 -9.04
C GLY A 282 3.76 -2.90 -10.31
N PRO A 283 4.46 -2.52 -11.38
CA PRO A 283 3.84 -2.28 -12.67
C PRO A 283 3.16 -3.52 -13.25
N THR A 284 2.11 -3.31 -14.07
CA THR A 284 1.31 -4.41 -14.65
C THR A 284 2.12 -5.31 -15.56
N ASP A 285 3.00 -4.72 -16.36
CA ASP A 285 3.92 -5.40 -17.29
C ASP A 285 4.91 -6.32 -16.56
N ILE A 286 5.31 -5.95 -15.34
CA ILE A 286 6.17 -6.78 -14.49
C ILE A 286 5.37 -7.89 -13.82
N THR A 287 4.27 -7.53 -13.14
CA THR A 287 3.45 -8.47 -12.34
C THR A 287 2.71 -9.50 -13.19
N SER A 288 2.42 -9.19 -14.46
CA SER A 288 1.78 -10.10 -15.43
C SER A 288 2.77 -10.90 -16.26
N SER A 289 4.08 -10.68 -16.09
CA SER A 289 5.10 -11.39 -16.86
C SER A 289 5.20 -12.86 -16.46
N GLU A 290 5.56 -13.73 -17.41
CA GLU A 290 5.81 -15.16 -17.18
C GLU A 290 6.78 -15.44 -16.01
N PRO A 291 7.97 -14.81 -15.93
CA PRO A 291 8.90 -15.10 -14.83
C PRO A 291 8.34 -14.69 -13.46
N TYR A 292 7.57 -13.61 -13.37
CA TYR A 292 6.96 -13.17 -12.12
C TYR A 292 5.82 -14.09 -11.69
N THR A 293 4.91 -14.42 -12.61
CA THR A 293 3.78 -15.34 -12.35
C THR A 293 4.24 -16.75 -12.01
N ALA A 294 5.34 -17.23 -12.61
CA ALA A 294 5.99 -18.48 -12.22
C ALA A 294 6.51 -18.43 -10.77
N TRP A 295 7.13 -17.32 -10.37
CA TRP A 295 7.58 -17.13 -8.99
C TRP A 295 6.41 -17.06 -7.98
N VAL A 296 5.34 -16.36 -8.32
CA VAL A 296 4.09 -16.31 -7.54
C VAL A 296 3.50 -17.71 -7.35
N SER A 297 3.46 -18.51 -8.41
CA SER A 297 2.95 -19.89 -8.37
C SER A 297 3.75 -20.79 -7.42
N GLY A 298 5.03 -20.47 -7.17
CA GLY A 298 5.89 -21.20 -6.24
C GLY A 298 5.46 -21.14 -4.77
N PHE A 299 4.59 -20.21 -4.39
CA PHE A 299 4.01 -20.14 -3.04
C PHE A 299 2.91 -21.18 -2.80
N GLY A 300 2.35 -21.76 -3.86
CA GLY A 300 1.30 -22.77 -3.79
C GLY A 300 -0.09 -22.19 -3.48
N PRO A 301 -1.14 -23.01 -3.61
CA PRO A 301 -2.53 -22.56 -3.56
C PRO A 301 -3.04 -22.21 -2.15
N ALA A 302 -2.27 -22.53 -1.10
CA ALA A 302 -2.61 -22.14 0.28
C ALA A 302 -2.36 -20.66 0.58
N VAL A 303 -1.59 -19.98 -0.27
CA VAL A 303 -1.23 -18.57 -0.13
C VAL A 303 -2.17 -17.69 -0.95
N GLN A 304 -2.73 -16.65 -0.35
CA GLN A 304 -3.58 -15.71 -1.05
C GLN A 304 -2.75 -14.53 -1.57
N HIS A 305 -2.83 -14.25 -2.87
CA HIS A 305 -2.08 -13.19 -3.53
C HIS A 305 -2.99 -12.04 -3.93
N LEU A 306 -2.60 -10.82 -3.55
CA LEU A 306 -3.26 -9.57 -3.90
C LEU A 306 -2.34 -8.77 -4.81
N MET A 307 -2.70 -8.69 -6.10
CA MET A 307 -1.97 -7.93 -7.11
C MET A 307 -2.44 -6.48 -7.10
N VAL A 308 -1.58 -5.57 -6.64
CA VAL A 308 -1.83 -4.12 -6.63
C VAL A 308 -1.02 -3.51 -7.77
N SER A 309 -1.68 -3.27 -8.90
CA SER A 309 -1.05 -2.61 -10.04
C SER A 309 -1.04 -1.09 -9.87
N SER A 310 0.02 -0.46 -10.36
CA SER A 310 0.09 1.00 -10.52
C SER A 310 -0.95 1.54 -11.52
N ASP A 311 -1.37 0.72 -12.49
CA ASP A 311 -2.30 1.12 -13.56
C ASP A 311 -3.77 0.93 -13.19
N SER A 312 -4.06 0.06 -12.21
CA SER A 312 -5.43 -0.24 -11.75
C SER A 312 -6.04 0.87 -10.88
N GLN A 313 -5.34 1.99 -10.67
CA GLN A 313 -5.76 3.09 -9.78
C GLN A 313 -6.31 4.33 -10.50
N ARG A 314 -6.83 4.20 -11.73
CA ARG A 314 -7.41 5.34 -12.47
C ARG A 314 -8.87 5.66 -12.12
N SER A 315 -9.30 5.35 -10.90
CA SER A 315 -10.59 5.83 -10.36
C SER A 315 -10.38 7.19 -9.72
N PRO A 316 -11.28 8.18 -9.89
CA PRO A 316 -11.15 9.47 -9.23
C PRO A 316 -11.08 9.27 -7.71
N THR A 317 -9.89 9.46 -7.14
CA THR A 317 -9.60 9.20 -5.71
C THR A 317 -10.45 10.07 -4.78
N VAL A 318 -11.02 11.17 -5.28
CA VAL A 318 -11.84 12.11 -4.52
C VAL A 318 -13.20 12.35 -5.21
N LEU A 319 -14.17 11.47 -4.94
CA LEU A 319 -15.54 11.56 -5.49
C LEU A 319 -16.19 12.94 -5.32
N ARG A 320 -15.95 13.60 -4.18
CA ARG A 320 -16.53 14.91 -3.86
C ARG A 320 -16.00 16.04 -4.76
N ALA A 321 -14.76 15.95 -5.22
CA ALA A 321 -14.20 16.88 -6.19
C ALA A 321 -14.83 16.69 -7.58
N ALA A 322 -15.05 15.44 -7.99
CA ALA A 322 -15.75 15.11 -9.25
C ALA A 322 -17.21 15.62 -9.24
N VAL A 323 -17.93 15.42 -8.13
CA VAL A 323 -19.29 15.96 -7.95
C VAL A 323 -19.31 17.49 -8.04
N LEU A 324 -18.36 18.16 -7.40
CA LEU A 324 -18.24 19.62 -7.48
C LEU A 324 -17.91 20.10 -8.90
N GLN A 325 -17.04 19.39 -9.64
CA GLN A 325 -16.76 19.71 -11.04
C GLN A 325 -18.02 19.59 -11.90
N ALA A 326 -18.81 18.53 -11.73
CA ALA A 326 -20.06 18.34 -12.46
C ALA A 326 -21.10 19.43 -12.13
N GLN A 327 -21.18 19.85 -10.87
CA GLN A 327 -21.98 20.99 -10.42
C GLN A 327 -21.59 22.29 -11.11
N LEU A 328 -20.29 22.59 -11.15
CA LEU A 328 -19.78 23.81 -11.77
C LEU A 328 -19.92 23.77 -13.30
N ASN A 329 -19.76 22.61 -13.93
CA ASN A 329 -20.03 22.42 -15.36
C ASN A 329 -21.49 22.69 -15.72
N ALA A 330 -22.44 22.27 -14.89
CA ALA A 330 -23.87 22.56 -15.11
C ALA A 330 -24.19 24.07 -15.08
N ILE A 331 -23.35 24.86 -14.41
CA ILE A 331 -23.46 26.32 -14.33
C ILE A 331 -22.73 26.97 -15.52
N GLU A 332 -21.47 26.60 -15.75
CA GLU A 332 -20.59 27.20 -16.76
C GLU A 332 -19.74 26.14 -17.47
N PRO A 333 -20.29 25.48 -18.51
CA PRO A 333 -19.64 24.34 -19.16
C PRO A 333 -18.39 24.72 -19.97
N GLU A 334 -18.28 25.99 -20.41
CA GLU A 334 -17.08 26.48 -21.12
C GLU A 334 -15.87 26.62 -20.20
N VAL A 335 -16.07 26.89 -18.90
CA VAL A 335 -14.98 27.09 -17.93
C VAL A 335 -14.66 25.80 -17.19
N PHE A 336 -15.67 25.01 -16.84
CA PHE A 336 -15.51 23.79 -16.06
C PHE A 336 -15.72 22.57 -16.93
N SER A 337 -14.68 22.17 -17.67
CA SER A 337 -14.74 20.98 -18.54
C SER A 337 -14.93 19.68 -17.75
N LEU A 338 -15.63 18.73 -18.37
CA LEU A 338 -15.75 17.33 -17.91
C LEU A 338 -15.00 16.35 -18.81
N GLN A 339 -14.27 16.85 -19.82
CA GLN A 339 -13.62 16.01 -20.83
C GLN A 339 -12.70 14.96 -20.22
N GLY A 340 -11.88 15.32 -19.24
CA GLY A 340 -10.99 14.33 -18.66
C GLY A 340 -11.66 13.34 -17.70
N PHE A 341 -12.80 13.69 -17.09
CA PHE A 341 -13.66 12.70 -16.42
C PHE A 341 -14.30 11.73 -17.41
N GLN A 342 -14.76 12.24 -18.56
CA GLN A 342 -15.33 11.43 -19.64
C GLN A 342 -14.27 10.52 -20.27
N ALA A 343 -13.05 11.01 -20.46
CA ALA A 343 -11.93 10.22 -20.97
C ALA A 343 -11.53 9.11 -19.98
N LEU A 344 -11.50 9.40 -18.68
CA LEU A 344 -11.27 8.38 -17.65
C LEU A 344 -12.38 7.32 -17.64
N ALA A 345 -13.64 7.73 -17.73
CA ALA A 345 -14.77 6.81 -17.81
C ALA A 345 -14.70 5.94 -19.09
N ALA A 346 -14.39 6.54 -20.24
CA ALA A 346 -14.22 5.83 -21.51
C ALA A 346 -13.03 4.87 -21.47
N GLN A 347 -11.92 5.22 -20.80
CA GLN A 347 -10.78 4.33 -20.61
C GLN A 347 -11.12 3.16 -19.68
N GLN A 348 -11.86 3.39 -18.59
CA GLN A 348 -12.34 2.32 -17.71
C GLN A 348 -13.26 1.36 -18.45
N GLN A 349 -14.17 1.91 -19.26
CA GLN A 349 -15.09 1.12 -20.07
C GLN A 349 -14.36 0.38 -21.20
N GLN A 350 -13.36 1.00 -21.84
CA GLN A 350 -12.48 0.31 -22.78
C GLN A 350 -11.64 -0.77 -22.11
N GLN A 351 -11.15 -0.59 -20.88
CA GLN A 351 -10.42 -1.65 -20.18
C GLN A 351 -11.32 -2.85 -19.88
N GLN A 352 -12.59 -2.61 -19.52
CA GLN A 352 -13.61 -3.65 -19.39
C GLN A 352 -13.93 -4.31 -20.74
N ASP A 353 -14.24 -3.53 -21.77
CA ASP A 353 -14.60 -4.03 -23.11
C ASP A 353 -13.44 -4.72 -23.84
N THR A 354 -12.20 -4.26 -23.63
CA THR A 354 -10.99 -4.89 -24.20
C THR A 354 -10.66 -6.16 -23.43
N ALA A 355 -10.91 -6.20 -22.12
CA ALA A 355 -10.86 -7.44 -21.36
C ALA A 355 -11.91 -8.45 -21.91
N GLU A 356 -13.15 -8.01 -22.15
CA GLU A 356 -14.20 -8.84 -22.75
C GLU A 356 -13.87 -9.31 -24.18
N ARG A 357 -13.39 -8.42 -25.06
CA ARG A 357 -13.15 -8.71 -26.49
C ARG A 357 -11.83 -9.42 -26.79
N ALA A 358 -10.76 -9.17 -26.01
CA ALA A 358 -9.48 -9.87 -26.19
C ALA A 358 -9.51 -11.30 -25.64
N GLY A 359 -10.65 -11.76 -25.11
CA GLY A 359 -10.70 -12.98 -24.31
C GLY A 359 -9.85 -12.86 -23.05
N ALA A 360 -9.47 -11.66 -22.62
CA ALA A 360 -8.65 -11.44 -21.43
C ALA A 360 -9.49 -11.48 -20.14
N GLU A 361 -10.80 -11.24 -20.19
CA GLU A 361 -11.73 -11.68 -19.14
C GLU A 361 -11.86 -13.19 -19.13
N GLN A 362 -11.87 -13.87 -20.29
CA GLN A 362 -11.80 -15.33 -20.32
C GLN A 362 -10.44 -15.85 -19.87
N GLN A 363 -9.31 -15.15 -20.10
CA GLN A 363 -7.97 -15.53 -19.62
C GLN A 363 -7.73 -15.13 -18.16
N MET A 364 -8.29 -14.02 -17.65
CA MET A 364 -8.29 -13.67 -16.23
C MET A 364 -9.27 -14.54 -15.46
N GLN A 365 -10.44 -14.87 -16.01
CA GLN A 365 -11.35 -15.87 -15.43
C GLN A 365 -10.78 -17.28 -15.60
N GLN A 366 -10.07 -17.62 -16.67
CA GLN A 366 -9.35 -18.90 -16.79
C GLN A 366 -8.13 -18.94 -15.87
N GLN A 367 -7.38 -17.85 -15.67
CA GLN A 367 -6.30 -17.75 -14.69
C GLN A 367 -6.83 -17.75 -13.26
N GLN A 368 -7.97 -17.11 -12.97
CA GLN A 368 -8.66 -17.22 -11.68
C GLN A 368 -9.32 -18.60 -11.48
N GLN A 369 -9.74 -19.28 -12.56
CA GLN A 369 -10.19 -20.68 -12.52
C GLN A 369 -9.00 -21.64 -12.35
N GLN A 370 -7.80 -21.29 -12.86
CA GLN A 370 -6.56 -22.07 -12.70
C GLN A 370 -5.86 -21.79 -11.36
N GLN A 371 -5.99 -20.59 -10.80
CA GLN A 371 -5.41 -20.13 -9.53
C GLN A 371 -6.41 -19.22 -8.78
N PRO A 372 -7.40 -19.80 -8.06
CA PRO A 372 -8.41 -19.02 -7.32
C PRO A 372 -7.84 -18.20 -6.16
N ASN A 373 -6.57 -18.42 -5.82
CA ASN A 373 -5.85 -17.75 -4.77
C ASN A 373 -5.14 -16.46 -5.21
N VAL A 374 -5.19 -16.08 -6.50
CA VAL A 374 -4.59 -14.83 -7.04
C VAL A 374 -5.69 -13.86 -7.43
N LEU A 375 -5.67 -12.65 -6.84
CA LEU A 375 -6.73 -11.65 -7.00
C LEU A 375 -6.15 -10.28 -7.30
N ALA A 376 -6.78 -9.54 -8.21
CA ALA A 376 -6.48 -8.13 -8.44
C ALA A 376 -7.10 -7.29 -7.31
N ALA A 377 -6.29 -6.44 -6.66
CA ALA A 377 -6.73 -5.59 -5.57
C ALA A 377 -6.96 -4.15 -6.07
N GLY A 378 -8.18 -3.65 -5.84
CA GLY A 378 -8.57 -2.27 -6.17
C GLY A 378 -8.75 -1.41 -4.92
N SER A 379 -9.01 -0.11 -5.13
CA SER A 379 -9.34 0.81 -4.05
C SER A 379 -10.53 0.30 -3.23
N GLY A 380 -10.31 0.19 -1.92
CA GLY A 380 -11.34 -0.29 -1.00
C GLY A 380 -11.27 -1.76 -0.63
N CYS A 381 -10.45 -2.55 -1.33
CA CYS A 381 -10.14 -3.91 -0.91
C CYS A 381 -9.64 -3.91 0.54
N ARG A 382 -10.28 -4.72 1.38
CA ARG A 382 -9.90 -4.88 2.79
C ARG A 382 -9.57 -6.35 3.03
N PHE A 383 -8.35 -6.61 3.48
CA PHE A 383 -8.01 -7.91 4.04
C PHE A 383 -7.98 -7.82 5.56
N THR A 384 -8.92 -8.47 6.22
CA THR A 384 -8.96 -8.50 7.69
C THR A 384 -8.09 -9.65 8.19
N LEU A 385 -7.03 -9.33 8.95
CA LEU A 385 -6.18 -10.32 9.61
C LEU A 385 -6.70 -10.71 11.00
N ALA A 386 -7.32 -9.76 11.71
CA ALA A 386 -7.92 -9.94 13.02
C ALA A 386 -9.09 -8.95 13.23
N PRO A 387 -10.11 -9.29 14.05
CA PRO A 387 -10.28 -10.55 14.79
C PRO A 387 -10.65 -11.72 13.88
N LEU A 388 -10.34 -12.96 14.31
CA LEU A 388 -10.48 -14.18 13.51
C LEU A 388 -11.88 -14.39 12.90
N LYS A 389 -12.93 -13.96 13.61
CA LYS A 389 -14.33 -14.05 13.15
C LYS A 389 -14.56 -13.32 11.82
N TYR A 390 -13.82 -12.25 11.55
CA TYR A 390 -13.96 -11.43 10.35
C TYR A 390 -12.77 -11.61 9.40
N GLN A 391 -11.90 -12.60 9.67
CA GLN A 391 -10.70 -12.82 8.89
C GLN A 391 -11.04 -13.20 7.46
N GLY A 392 -10.37 -12.57 6.50
CA GLY A 392 -10.56 -12.81 5.08
C GLY A 392 -10.61 -11.54 4.25
N LEU A 393 -10.80 -11.74 2.95
CA LEU A 393 -10.86 -10.67 1.97
C LEU A 393 -12.30 -10.17 1.81
N SER A 394 -12.49 -8.87 1.98
CA SER A 394 -13.67 -8.15 1.52
C SER A 394 -13.28 -7.37 0.25
N LEU A 395 -13.86 -7.78 -0.87
CA LEU A 395 -13.81 -7.06 -2.15
C LEU A 395 -14.96 -6.05 -2.18
N GLU A 396 -14.93 -5.07 -1.28
CA GLU A 396 -15.82 -3.92 -1.34
C GLU A 396 -15.24 -2.92 -2.37
N SER A 397 -15.91 -2.74 -3.51
CA SER A 397 -15.59 -1.62 -4.40
C SER A 397 -16.00 -0.33 -3.69
N VAL A 398 -15.03 0.42 -3.14
CA VAL A 398 -15.36 1.58 -2.30
C VAL A 398 -15.87 2.76 -3.11
N THR A 399 -15.67 2.81 -4.43
CA THR A 399 -16.12 3.93 -5.27
C THR A 399 -16.26 3.53 -6.73
N ALA A 400 -17.51 3.40 -7.21
CA ALA A 400 -17.78 3.61 -8.63
C ALA A 400 -17.52 5.09 -8.95
N ALA A 401 -16.98 5.40 -10.13
CA ALA A 401 -16.94 6.78 -10.60
C ALA A 401 -18.37 7.35 -10.55
N PRO A 402 -18.58 8.59 -10.08
CA PRO A 402 -19.92 9.12 -9.96
C PRO A 402 -20.51 9.27 -11.36
N ASP A 403 -21.75 8.84 -11.55
CA ASP A 403 -22.46 9.09 -12.79
C ASP A 403 -22.65 10.61 -12.92
N VAL A 404 -21.88 11.19 -13.85
CA VAL A 404 -21.85 12.62 -14.12
C VAL A 404 -23.25 13.12 -14.52
N GLN A 405 -24.02 12.31 -15.26
CA GLN A 405 -25.38 12.67 -15.68
C GLN A 405 -26.33 12.67 -14.48
N GLN A 406 -26.23 11.65 -13.62
CA GLN A 406 -27.01 11.60 -12.37
C GLN A 406 -26.67 12.79 -11.46
N VAL A 407 -25.39 13.10 -11.28
CA VAL A 407 -24.96 14.24 -10.46
C VAL A 407 -25.48 15.55 -11.03
N GLN A 408 -25.39 15.77 -12.33
CA GLN A 408 -25.97 16.97 -12.97
C GLN A 408 -27.48 17.04 -12.73
N ALA A 409 -28.21 15.93 -12.88
CA ALA A 409 -29.65 15.87 -12.65
C ALA A 409 -30.03 16.16 -11.18
N GLU A 410 -29.33 15.56 -10.21
CA GLU A 410 -29.58 15.76 -8.78
C GLU A 410 -29.30 17.20 -8.32
N VAL A 411 -28.27 17.83 -8.89
CA VAL A 411 -27.93 19.24 -8.65
C VAL A 411 -29.05 20.15 -9.11
N HIS A 412 -29.68 19.79 -10.22
CA HIS A 412 -30.88 20.46 -10.65
C HIS A 412 -32.06 20.22 -9.70
N ASP A 413 -32.16 19.11 -8.96
CA ASP A 413 -33.33 18.79 -8.12
C ASP A 413 -33.29 19.38 -6.69
N SER A 414 -32.23 19.16 -5.90
CA SER A 414 -32.33 19.29 -4.42
C SER A 414 -32.41 20.74 -3.90
N ARG A 415 -32.06 21.73 -4.73
CA ARG A 415 -32.10 23.18 -4.44
C ARG A 415 -32.51 24.01 -5.65
N ARG A 416 -33.25 23.40 -6.59
CA ARG A 416 -33.55 23.89 -7.94
C ARG A 416 -33.88 25.38 -8.00
N THR A 417 -34.84 25.82 -7.20
CA THR A 417 -35.38 27.19 -7.29
C THR A 417 -34.36 28.26 -6.92
N ALA A 418 -33.62 28.06 -5.82
CA ALA A 418 -32.59 29.01 -5.39
C ALA A 418 -31.41 29.05 -6.35
N LEU A 419 -31.03 27.90 -6.90
CA LEU A 419 -29.96 27.81 -7.91
C LEU A 419 -30.37 28.48 -9.23
N LEU A 420 -31.60 28.27 -9.69
CA LEU A 420 -32.11 28.91 -10.90
C LEU A 420 -32.15 30.44 -10.77
N GLN A 421 -32.58 30.96 -9.62
CA GLN A 421 -32.54 32.39 -9.33
C GLN A 421 -31.10 32.95 -9.34
N LEU A 422 -30.15 32.23 -8.73
CA LEU A 422 -28.73 32.61 -8.74
C LEU A 422 -28.12 32.53 -10.16
N LEU A 423 -28.56 31.56 -10.97
CA LEU A 423 -28.13 31.43 -12.36
C LEU A 423 -28.62 32.58 -13.23
N GLU A 424 -29.84 33.06 -13.02
CA GLU A 424 -30.35 34.24 -13.71
C GLU A 424 -29.55 35.49 -13.37
N SER A 425 -29.29 35.74 -12.08
CA SER A 425 -28.44 36.86 -11.67
C SER A 425 -27.02 36.74 -12.21
N TYR A 426 -26.42 35.55 -12.15
CA TYR A 426 -25.09 35.28 -12.71
C TYR A 426 -25.03 35.56 -14.21
N LYS A 427 -26.03 35.11 -14.98
CA LYS A 427 -26.10 35.36 -16.43
C LYS A 427 -26.22 36.85 -16.74
N ALA A 428 -27.01 37.58 -15.97
CA ALA A 428 -27.14 39.03 -16.12
C ALA A 428 -25.80 39.74 -15.82
N ASP A 429 -25.16 39.40 -14.71
CA ASP A 429 -23.86 39.96 -14.32
C ASP A 429 -22.77 39.63 -15.34
N LYS A 430 -22.75 38.39 -15.87
CA LYS A 430 -21.82 37.96 -16.92
C LYS A 430 -22.02 38.76 -18.21
N ALA A 431 -23.27 38.94 -18.64
CA ALA A 431 -23.59 39.73 -19.83
C ALA A 431 -23.16 41.19 -19.66
N GLN A 432 -23.35 41.76 -18.46
CA GLN A 432 -22.90 43.11 -18.13
C GLN A 432 -21.37 43.21 -18.11
N ALA A 433 -20.67 42.23 -17.53
CA ALA A 433 -19.21 42.18 -17.51
C ALA A 433 -18.61 42.04 -18.92
N GLN A 434 -19.25 41.28 -19.81
CA GLN A 434 -18.83 41.15 -21.21
C GLN A 434 -18.97 42.44 -22.02
N GLN A 435 -19.81 43.38 -21.58
CA GLN A 435 -19.94 44.71 -22.18
C GLN A 435 -18.89 45.71 -21.67
N GLN A 436 -18.16 45.39 -20.61
CA GLN A 436 -17.08 46.25 -20.12
C GLN A 436 -15.87 46.18 -21.06
N PRO A 437 -15.19 47.32 -21.30
CA PRO A 437 -14.01 47.33 -22.16
C PRO A 437 -12.93 46.44 -21.55
N THR A 438 -12.31 45.60 -22.40
CA THR A 438 -11.21 44.73 -21.98
C THR A 438 -10.07 45.58 -21.39
N PRO A 439 -9.55 45.24 -20.20
CA PRO A 439 -8.43 45.94 -19.61
C PRO A 439 -7.26 46.05 -20.60
N PRO A 440 -6.52 47.17 -20.64
CA PRO A 440 -5.47 47.39 -21.62
C PRO A 440 -4.39 46.29 -21.61
N GLN A 441 -4.15 45.67 -20.47
CA GLN A 441 -3.20 44.56 -20.30
C GLN A 441 -3.63 43.26 -21.00
N LEU A 442 -4.93 43.11 -21.27
CA LEU A 442 -5.51 41.92 -21.91
C LEU A 442 -5.91 42.18 -23.37
N GLN A 443 -5.73 43.41 -23.87
CA GLN A 443 -6.01 43.74 -25.27
C GLN A 443 -5.09 42.95 -26.21
N GLY A 444 -5.68 42.31 -27.22
CA GLY A 444 -4.95 41.47 -28.18
C GLY A 444 -4.70 40.03 -27.72
N ILE A 445 -5.00 39.68 -26.47
CA ILE A 445 -4.95 38.29 -25.98
C ILE A 445 -6.29 37.61 -26.33
N GLY A 446 -6.29 36.83 -27.41
CA GLY A 446 -7.46 36.03 -27.81
C GLY A 446 -7.58 34.72 -27.02
N ARG A 447 -8.73 34.02 -27.15
CA ARG A 447 -8.95 32.69 -26.55
C ARG A 447 -7.95 31.61 -26.99
N ARG A 448 -7.17 31.86 -28.05
CA ARG A 448 -6.11 30.98 -28.56
C ARG A 448 -4.70 31.47 -28.23
N ALA A 449 -4.57 32.58 -27.50
CA ALA A 449 -3.29 33.14 -27.12
C ALA A 449 -2.78 32.57 -25.78
N ALA A 450 -3.71 32.28 -24.86
CA ALA A 450 -3.39 31.66 -23.58
C ALA A 450 -4.62 30.97 -22.96
N GLU A 451 -4.40 29.91 -22.20
CA GLU A 451 -5.40 29.24 -21.36
C GLU A 451 -4.85 29.04 -19.94
N LEU A 452 -5.60 29.46 -18.92
CA LEU A 452 -5.23 29.24 -17.52
C LEU A 452 -6.08 28.12 -16.92
N THR A 453 -5.46 27.00 -16.58
CA THR A 453 -6.08 25.87 -15.89
C THR A 453 -5.72 25.92 -14.40
N LEU A 454 -6.74 25.94 -13.53
CA LEU A 454 -6.56 25.89 -12.08
C LEU A 454 -6.61 24.44 -11.59
N LEU A 455 -5.45 23.80 -11.47
CA LEU A 455 -5.32 22.39 -11.06
C LEU A 455 -5.60 22.20 -9.56
N GLY A 456 -5.44 23.25 -8.76
CA GLY A 456 -5.86 23.27 -7.38
C GLY A 456 -5.90 24.67 -6.79
N THR A 457 -6.79 24.88 -5.83
CA THR A 457 -7.08 26.21 -5.28
C THR A 457 -7.24 26.19 -3.76
N CYS A 458 -6.85 25.11 -3.10
CA CYS A 458 -6.85 25.01 -1.65
C CYS A 458 -5.56 25.59 -1.07
N SER A 459 -5.65 26.11 0.15
CA SER A 459 -4.50 26.64 0.89
C SER A 459 -4.10 25.67 1.99
N ALA A 460 -2.80 25.54 2.22
CA ALA A 460 -2.16 24.72 3.26
C ALA A 460 -2.36 23.19 3.14
N CYS A 461 -3.59 22.69 3.12
CA CYS A 461 -3.88 21.25 3.09
C CYS A 461 -4.92 20.88 2.03
N PRO A 462 -4.80 19.70 1.39
CA PRO A 462 -5.86 19.18 0.53
C PRO A 462 -7.17 19.00 1.32
N SER A 463 -8.28 19.27 0.65
CA SER A 463 -9.63 19.04 1.20
C SER A 463 -10.36 17.98 0.38
N ASN A 464 -11.48 17.47 0.89
CA ASN A 464 -12.33 16.55 0.14
C ASN A 464 -12.91 17.15 -1.16
N HIS A 465 -12.78 18.46 -1.40
CA HIS A 465 -13.38 19.12 -2.55
C HIS A 465 -12.35 19.71 -3.52
N ARG A 466 -11.18 20.10 -3.01
CA ARG A 466 -10.16 20.84 -3.76
C ARG A 466 -8.78 20.46 -3.28
N ASN A 467 -7.87 20.31 -4.23
CA ASN A 467 -6.45 20.09 -4.00
C ASN A 467 -5.72 21.42 -3.72
N VAL A 468 -4.49 21.35 -3.20
CA VAL A 468 -3.58 22.49 -2.94
C VAL A 468 -3.20 23.23 -4.23
N SER A 469 -2.66 24.45 -4.11
CA SER A 469 -2.39 25.33 -5.25
C SER A 469 -1.50 24.70 -6.33
N ALA A 470 -2.00 24.75 -7.55
CA ALA A 470 -1.24 24.48 -8.77
C ALA A 470 -1.99 25.13 -9.94
N TYR A 471 -1.26 25.89 -10.76
CA TYR A 471 -1.83 26.66 -11.86
C TYR A 471 -1.01 26.42 -13.11
N TYR A 472 -1.67 26.09 -14.21
CA TYR A 472 -1.00 25.86 -15.48
C TYR A 472 -1.50 26.88 -16.52
N LEU A 473 -0.59 27.71 -17.01
CA LEU A 473 -0.84 28.65 -18.08
C LEU A 473 -0.30 28.07 -19.39
N ASP A 474 -1.19 27.64 -20.26
CA ASP A 474 -0.88 27.18 -21.60
C ASP A 474 -0.79 28.36 -22.56
N LEU A 475 0.29 28.46 -23.32
CA LEU A 475 0.47 29.43 -24.39
C LEU A 475 0.51 28.73 -25.77
N PHE A 476 0.01 27.49 -25.83
CA PHE A 476 -0.12 26.65 -27.02
C PHE A 476 1.23 26.47 -27.72
N ASP A 477 1.38 27.02 -28.94
CA ASP A 477 2.61 26.94 -29.74
C ASP A 477 3.85 27.54 -29.05
N ARG A 478 3.64 28.33 -27.99
CA ARG A 478 4.72 28.97 -27.21
C ARG A 478 5.10 28.17 -25.95
N GLY A 479 4.52 27.00 -25.74
CA GLY A 479 4.71 26.17 -24.55
C GLY A 479 3.80 26.57 -23.40
N GLY A 480 4.13 26.15 -22.17
CA GLY A 480 3.32 26.44 -20.99
C GLY A 480 4.14 26.76 -19.75
N LEU A 481 3.49 27.40 -18.77
CA LEU A 481 4.06 27.78 -17.49
C LEU A 481 3.28 27.11 -16.35
N LEU A 482 3.98 26.31 -15.55
CA LEU A 482 3.44 25.76 -14.30
C LEU A 482 3.84 26.68 -13.14
N MET A 483 2.84 27.27 -12.48
CA MET A 483 2.99 28.17 -11.34
C MET A 483 2.45 27.47 -10.10
N ASP A 484 3.33 27.28 -9.11
CA ASP A 484 3.15 26.31 -8.02
C ASP A 484 2.91 24.87 -8.51
N CYS A 485 3.26 23.90 -7.67
CA CYS A 485 2.99 22.50 -7.94
C CYS A 485 2.80 21.77 -6.62
N GLY A 486 1.63 21.98 -6.02
CA GLY A 486 1.24 21.25 -4.82
C GLY A 486 1.11 19.74 -5.06
N GLU A 487 1.01 19.00 -3.96
CA GLU A 487 0.82 17.55 -3.95
C GLU A 487 -0.29 17.12 -4.92
N HIS A 488 -0.12 16.00 -5.65
CA HIS A 488 -1.10 15.46 -6.61
C HIS A 488 -1.46 16.34 -7.82
N ALA A 489 -0.79 17.48 -8.07
CA ALA A 489 -1.09 18.35 -9.21
C ALA A 489 -1.01 17.64 -10.58
N HIS A 490 -0.07 16.71 -10.76
CA HIS A 490 0.05 15.91 -11.98
C HIS A 490 -1.22 15.07 -12.23
N SER A 491 -1.73 14.38 -11.21
CA SER A 491 -2.93 13.53 -11.36
C SER A 491 -4.14 14.37 -11.75
N THR A 492 -4.30 15.56 -11.14
CA THR A 492 -5.36 16.50 -11.52
C THR A 492 -5.21 16.99 -12.96
N SER A 493 -3.98 17.29 -13.41
CA SER A 493 -3.72 17.71 -14.79
C SER A 493 -4.14 16.64 -15.79
N THR A 494 -3.76 15.38 -15.56
CA THR A 494 -4.16 14.25 -16.42
C THR A 494 -5.68 14.06 -16.43
N THR A 495 -6.35 14.33 -15.31
CA THR A 495 -7.82 14.24 -15.18
C THR A 495 -8.56 15.44 -15.79
N GLN A 496 -7.94 16.60 -15.93
CA GLN A 496 -8.58 17.81 -16.48
C GLN A 496 -8.26 18.02 -17.97
N ARG A 497 -7.13 17.51 -18.45
CA ARG A 497 -6.60 17.75 -19.80
C ARG A 497 -6.46 16.49 -20.65
N ALA A 498 -7.23 15.43 -20.39
CA ALA A 498 -7.21 14.28 -21.29
C ALA A 498 -7.81 14.67 -22.66
N ALA A 499 -6.93 15.14 -23.54
CA ALA A 499 -7.07 15.31 -24.98
C ALA A 499 -5.67 15.23 -25.60
#